data_AF-A0AAT9HIU9-F1
#
_entry.id   AF-A0AAT9HIU9-F1
#
_cell.length_a   1.000
_cell.length_b   1.000
_cell.length_c   1.000
_cell.angle_alpha   90.00
_cell.angle_beta   90.00
_cell.angle_gamma   90.00
#
_symmetry.space_group_name_H-M   'P 1'
#
loop_
_entity.id
_entity.type
_entity.pdbx_description
1 polymer ?
#
loop_
_entity_poly.entity_id
_entity_poly.type
_entity_poly.pdbx_seq_one_letter_code
_entity_poly.pdbx_strand_id
1 'polypeptide(L)'
;MLKLPPQTAWGARTQTLTVQGSADGSAYSTVVASKEYRFDPATGNTVTVPVTGDLRYLRLHVTGNTGWPAAQFSEVEAYLS
;
A
#
# COMPACT_ATOMS: atom_id res chain seq x y z
N MET A 1 6.04 3.39 -3.06
CA MET A 1 5.92 4.01 -1.72
C MET A 1 4.46 4.34 -1.47
N LEU A 2 3.96 4.04 -0.27
CA LEU A 2 2.60 4.32 0.16
C LEU A 2 2.66 5.34 1.29
N LYS A 3 1.76 6.33 1.30
CA LYS A 3 1.75 7.37 2.33
C LYS A 3 0.36 7.61 2.91
N LEU A 4 0.37 7.99 4.18
CA LEU A 4 -0.74 8.67 4.83
C LEU A 4 -0.33 10.12 5.12
N PRO A 5 -1.29 11.03 5.38
CA PRO A 5 -0.95 12.37 5.84
C PRO A 5 0.02 12.32 7.03
N PRO A 6 1.11 13.10 7.01
CA PRO A 6 2.19 13.00 8.01
C PRO A 6 1.80 13.59 9.38
N GLN A 7 0.66 14.27 9.45
CA GLN A 7 0.18 14.90 10.67
C GLN A 7 -0.12 13.86 11.75
N THR A 8 0.33 14.12 12.98
CA THR A 8 0.14 13.23 14.13
C THR A 8 -1.33 12.92 14.44
N ALA A 9 -2.27 13.78 13.99
CA ALA A 9 -3.71 13.56 14.07
C ALA A 9 -4.18 12.28 13.33
N TRP A 10 -3.44 11.82 12.33
CA TRP A 10 -3.73 10.52 11.70
C TRP A 10 -3.32 9.34 12.62
N GLY A 11 -2.43 9.54 13.59
CA GLY A 11 -2.01 8.49 14.50
C GLY A 11 -1.37 7.30 13.78
N ALA A 12 -0.78 6.41 14.57
CA ALA A 12 -0.17 5.22 14.00
C ALA A 12 -1.23 4.13 13.77
N ARG A 13 -1.15 3.44 12.63
CA ARG A 13 -2.13 2.45 12.22
C ARG A 13 -1.51 1.38 11.33
N THR A 14 -2.16 0.23 11.26
CA THR A 14 -1.75 -0.87 10.40
C THR A 14 -2.79 -1.06 9.31
N GLN A 15 -2.36 -1.11 8.05
CA GLN A 15 -3.20 -1.54 6.93
C GLN A 15 -2.75 -2.91 6.43
N THR A 16 -3.70 -3.83 6.25
CA THR A 16 -3.46 -5.18 5.72
C THR A 16 -3.73 -5.16 4.22
N LEU A 17 -2.70 -5.38 3.41
CA LEU A 17 -2.81 -5.28 1.96
C LEU A 17 -2.13 -6.42 1.22
N THR A 18 -2.67 -6.75 0.05
CA THR A 18 -2.04 -7.53 -1.01
C THR A 18 -1.72 -6.59 -2.17
N VAL A 19 -0.57 -6.78 -2.82
CA VAL A 19 -0.29 -6.10 -4.10
C VAL A 19 -0.53 -7.08 -5.23
N GLN A 20 -1.32 -6.65 -6.20
CA GLN A 20 -1.60 -7.40 -7.41
C GLN A 20 -1.04 -6.65 -8.63
N GLY A 21 -0.57 -7.43 -9.60
CA GLY A 21 0.01 -6.93 -10.85
C GLY A 21 -0.76 -7.44 -12.07
N SER A 22 -0.74 -6.67 -13.15
CA SER A 22 -1.31 -7.07 -14.44
C SER A 22 -0.56 -6.45 -15.61
N ALA A 23 -0.52 -7.15 -16.74
CA ALA A 23 -0.04 -6.63 -18.01
C ALA A 23 -1.16 -5.95 -18.83
N ASP A 24 -2.42 -6.37 -18.64
CA ASP A 24 -3.56 -5.96 -19.47
C ASP A 24 -4.63 -5.14 -18.72
N GLY A 25 -4.54 -5.06 -17.40
CA GLY A 25 -5.46 -4.30 -16.55
C GLY A 25 -6.77 -5.01 -16.23
N SER A 26 -6.92 -6.28 -16.62
CA SER A 26 -8.11 -7.13 -16.41
C SER A 26 -7.79 -8.39 -15.61
N ALA A 27 -6.76 -9.15 -16.00
CA ALA A 27 -6.28 -10.33 -15.29
C ALA A 27 -5.20 -9.91 -14.29
N TYR A 28 -5.47 -10.07 -13.00
CA TYR A 28 -4.53 -9.72 -11.93
C TYR A 28 -4.01 -10.97 -11.23
N SER A 29 -2.72 -11.00 -10.98
CA SER A 29 -2.07 -11.98 -10.12
C SER A 29 -1.48 -11.31 -8.88
N THR A 30 -1.32 -12.07 -7.79
CA THR A 30 -0.67 -11.57 -6.58
C THR A 30 0.83 -11.47 -6.81
N VAL A 31 1.40 -10.29 -6.60
CA VAL A 31 2.85 -10.03 -6.68
C VAL A 31 3.47 -9.81 -5.32
N VAL A 32 2.69 -9.34 -4.34
CA VAL A 32 3.06 -9.33 -2.92
C VAL A 32 1.90 -9.93 -2.14
N ALA A 33 2.16 -11.03 -1.43
CA ALA A 33 1.18 -11.69 -0.59
C ALA A 33 0.60 -10.74 0.46
N SER A 34 -0.59 -11.08 0.98
CA SER A 34 -1.24 -10.29 2.03
C SER A 34 -0.31 -10.11 3.23
N LYS A 35 -0.09 -8.85 3.61
CA LYS A 35 0.79 -8.47 4.72
C LYS A 35 0.28 -7.22 5.42
N GLU A 36 0.57 -7.15 6.72
CA GLU A 36 0.35 -5.97 7.54
C GLU A 36 1.48 -4.95 7.35
N TYR A 37 1.11 -3.70 7.08
CA TYR A 37 2.04 -2.57 6.99
C TYR A 37 1.65 -1.49 7.98
N ARG A 38 2.58 -1.20 8.90
CA ARG A 38 2.40 -0.15 9.89
C ARG A 38 2.83 1.19 9.34
N PHE A 39 1.92 2.14 9.38
CA PHE A 39 2.16 3.57 9.18
C PHE A 39 2.30 4.21 10.55
N ASP A 40 3.44 4.85 10.79
CA ASP A 40 3.72 5.55 12.04
C ASP A 40 4.09 7.00 11.76
N PRO A 41 3.42 8.01 12.34
CA PRO A 41 3.79 9.41 12.19
C PRO A 41 5.24 9.68 12.62
N ALA A 42 5.79 8.88 13.56
CA ALA A 42 7.18 8.99 13.98
C ALA A 42 8.18 8.67 12.85
N THR A 43 7.77 7.91 11.85
CA THR A 43 8.55 7.60 10.63
C THR A 43 7.95 8.25 9.38
N GLY A 44 7.19 9.32 9.56
CA GLY A 44 6.60 10.11 8.48
C GLY A 44 5.37 9.50 7.83
N ASN A 45 4.74 8.46 8.43
CA ASN A 45 3.55 7.81 7.88
C ASN A 45 3.75 7.29 6.45
N THR A 46 4.93 6.70 6.21
CA THR A 46 5.31 6.14 4.92
C THR A 46 5.68 4.66 5.04
N VAL A 47 5.40 3.91 3.98
CA VAL A 47 5.76 2.49 3.86
C VAL A 47 6.30 2.23 2.45
N THR A 48 7.41 1.49 2.37
CA THR A 48 7.94 0.94 1.11
C THR A 48 7.54 -0.51 0.97
N VAL A 49 6.90 -0.85 -0.15
CA VAL A 49 6.51 -2.21 -0.51
C VAL A 49 7.36 -2.64 -1.71
N PRO A 50 8.28 -3.61 -1.57
CA PRO A 50 9.03 -4.15 -2.69
C PRO A 50 8.09 -4.88 -3.66
N VAL A 51 8.21 -4.58 -4.95
CA VAL A 51 7.44 -5.24 -6.02
C VAL A 51 8.43 -5.66 -7.10
N THR A 52 8.25 -6.87 -7.64
CA THR A 52 9.10 -7.43 -8.69
C THR A 52 8.23 -7.90 -9.86
N GLY A 53 8.76 -7.78 -11.08
CA GLY A 53 8.13 -8.26 -12.31
C GLY A 53 7.81 -7.15 -13.30
N ASP A 54 7.58 -7.53 -14.55
CA ASP A 54 7.20 -6.63 -15.63
C ASP A 54 5.70 -6.38 -15.62
N LEU A 55 5.29 -5.28 -14.98
CA LEU A 55 3.89 -4.95 -14.72
C LEU A 55 3.51 -3.64 -15.39
N ARG A 56 2.31 -3.58 -15.96
CA ARG A 56 1.73 -2.34 -16.50
C ARG A 56 0.75 -1.69 -15.53
N TYR A 57 0.06 -2.52 -14.75
CA TYR A 57 -0.95 -2.11 -13.78
C TYR A 57 -0.62 -2.69 -12.41
N LEU A 58 -0.78 -1.86 -11.38
CA LEU A 58 -0.73 -2.25 -9.98
C LEU A 58 -2.09 -2.04 -9.34
N ARG A 59 -2.47 -2.95 -8.45
CA ARG A 59 -3.66 -2.84 -7.62
C ARG A 59 -3.29 -3.13 -6.18
N LEU A 60 -3.68 -2.22 -5.30
CA LEU A 60 -3.63 -2.43 -3.85
C LEU A 60 -4.98 -2.98 -3.41
N HIS A 61 -4.99 -4.21 -2.89
CA HIS A 61 -6.18 -4.80 -2.30
C HIS A 61 -6.02 -4.77 -0.78
N VAL A 62 -6.73 -3.83 -0.14
CA VAL A 62 -6.68 -3.62 1.31
C VAL A 62 -7.88 -4.29 1.96
N THR A 63 -7.63 -5.08 3.02
CA THR A 63 -8.66 -5.84 3.74
C THR A 63 -8.79 -5.44 5.20
N GLY A 64 -7.83 -4.68 5.73
CA GLY A 64 -7.86 -4.18 7.11
C GLY A 64 -7.18 -2.83 7.23
N ASN A 65 -7.68 -2.01 8.15
CA ASN A 65 -7.07 -0.76 8.59
C ASN A 65 -7.49 -0.50 10.04
N THR A 66 -6.53 -0.46 10.97
CA THR A 66 -6.82 -0.31 12.41
C THR A 66 -7.31 1.07 12.81
N GLY A 67 -7.15 2.09 11.96
CA GLY A 67 -7.58 3.47 12.24
C GLY A 67 -8.99 3.79 11.75
N TRP A 68 -9.43 3.16 10.66
CA TRP A 68 -10.76 3.34 10.08
C TRP A 68 -11.07 2.17 9.15
N PRO A 69 -12.31 1.64 9.06
CA PRO A 69 -12.64 0.48 8.23
C PRO A 69 -12.75 0.80 6.73
N ALA A 70 -11.72 1.43 6.17
CA ALA A 70 -11.55 1.67 4.73
C ALA A 70 -10.07 1.75 4.37
N ALA A 71 -9.74 1.49 3.10
CA ALA A 71 -8.42 1.80 2.56
C ALA A 71 -8.20 3.31 2.56
N GLN A 72 -7.04 3.76 3.05
CA GLN A 72 -6.71 5.18 3.08
C GLN A 72 -5.28 5.39 2.62
N PHE A 73 -5.08 6.29 1.67
CA PHE A 73 -3.77 6.74 1.19
C PHE A 73 -3.89 8.20 0.78
N SER A 74 -2.92 9.03 1.15
CA SER A 74 -2.79 10.37 0.57
C SER A 74 -2.06 10.31 -0.77
N GLU A 75 -1.09 9.41 -0.88
CA GLU A 75 -0.27 9.22 -2.08
C GLU A 75 0.09 7.74 -2.27
N VAL A 76 0.14 7.34 -3.54
CA VAL A 76 0.62 6.04 -4.00
C VAL A 76 1.61 6.29 -5.12
N GLU A 77 2.86 5.94 -4.90
CA GLU A 77 3.95 6.17 -5.84
C GLU A 77 4.57 4.82 -6.23
N ALA A 78 4.85 4.64 -7.52
CA ALA A 78 5.58 3.49 -8.04
C ALA A 78 6.88 3.98 -8.69
N TYR A 79 7.97 3.28 -8.42
CA TYR A 79 9.30 3.63 -8.92
C TYR A 79 9.90 2.43 -9.63
N LEU A 80 10.52 2.67 -10.78
CA LEU A 80 11.44 1.71 -11.38
C LEU A 80 12.73 1.72 -10.56
N SER A 81 13.33 0.54 -10.40
CA SER A 81 14.67 0.38 -9.81
C SER A 81 15.76 0.76 -10.80
#